data_AF-A0A8S0S5Y0-F1
#
_entry.id   AF-A0A8S0S5Y0-F1
#
_cell.length_a   1.000
_cell.length_b   1.000
_cell.length_c   1.000
_cell.angle_alpha   90.00
_cell.angle_beta   90.00
_cell.angle_gamma   90.00
#
_symmetry.space_group_name_H-M   'P 1'
#
loop_
_entity.id
_entity.type
_entity.pdbx_description
1 polymer ?
#
loop_
_entity_poly.entity_id
_entity_poly.type
_entity_poly.pdbx_seq_one_letter_code
_entity_poly.pdbx_strand_id
1 'polypeptide(L)'
;MKSHSAWGTSKNLVKFRIPTSDNLVPIRLDIEIDGQRFRDAFTWNPSDPDSEVVVFAKRTVKDLKLPPAFVTQIAQSIQTQLTEFRSYEGQDMYIGERVVPIKLDLRVNHTIIKDHFLWELNNFESDPEEFARSFCKDMGIEDPEVGPAIAIAIREQLYEIAVQSVTSAKESRLSKKGRRAGEIFSARYFNIGFKLLCYPFHLGNKKNEHPWNR
;
A
#
# COMPACT_ATOMS: atom_id res chain seq x y z
N MET A 1 12.15 16.43 -46.27
CA MET A 1 12.61 16.20 -44.87
C MET A 1 11.37 16.00 -44.02
N LYS A 2 11.12 14.77 -43.52
CA LYS A 2 9.95 14.49 -42.70
C LYS A 2 10.26 14.90 -41.26
N SER A 3 9.44 15.80 -40.72
CA SER A 3 9.46 16.20 -39.31
C SER A 3 9.12 15.00 -38.44
N HIS A 4 10.05 14.59 -37.57
CA HIS A 4 9.79 13.59 -36.55
C HIS A 4 8.95 14.23 -35.44
N SER A 5 7.70 13.76 -35.31
CA SER A 5 6.80 14.11 -34.23
C SER A 5 7.38 13.72 -32.86
N ALA A 6 7.48 14.68 -31.95
CA ALA A 6 7.87 14.50 -30.55
C ALA A 6 6.76 13.83 -29.72
N TRP A 7 6.41 12.59 -30.04
CA TRP A 7 5.26 11.88 -29.44
C TRP A 7 5.66 10.69 -28.54
N GLY A 8 6.67 10.86 -27.69
CA GLY A 8 7.20 9.76 -26.86
C GLY A 8 7.10 9.92 -25.34
N THR A 9 7.02 11.15 -24.82
CA THR A 9 7.34 11.38 -23.39
C THR A 9 6.14 11.46 -22.45
N SER A 10 4.92 11.68 -22.98
CA SER A 10 3.75 12.00 -22.12
C SER A 10 3.02 10.80 -21.52
N LYS A 11 3.22 9.58 -22.05
CA LYS A 11 2.48 8.38 -21.60
C LYS A 11 2.99 7.80 -20.28
N ASN A 12 4.18 8.19 -19.84
CA ASN A 12 4.85 7.57 -18.70
C ASN A 12 4.75 8.38 -17.41
N LEU A 13 4.18 9.59 -17.48
CA LEU A 13 3.99 10.48 -16.35
C LEU A 13 2.53 10.48 -15.93
N VAL A 14 2.26 10.18 -14.67
CA VAL A 14 0.91 10.17 -14.11
C VAL A 14 0.90 10.95 -12.81
N LYS A 15 -0.29 11.34 -12.35
CA LYS A 15 -0.43 11.89 -11.00
C LYS A 15 -0.20 10.78 -9.97
N PHE A 16 0.39 11.15 -8.85
CA PHE A 16 0.63 10.24 -7.74
C PHE A 16 -0.65 9.49 -7.37
N ARG A 17 -0.54 8.16 -7.37
CA ARG A 17 -1.54 7.21 -6.93
C ARG A 17 -0.86 5.86 -6.72
N ILE A 18 -1.57 4.93 -6.10
CA ILE A 18 -1.14 3.52 -6.15
C ILE A 18 -1.46 2.97 -7.55
N PRO A 19 -0.48 2.34 -8.24
CA PRO A 19 -0.62 1.87 -9.61
C PRO A 19 -1.37 0.52 -9.69
N THR A 20 -2.63 0.57 -9.28
CA THR A 20 -3.60 -0.54 -9.26
C THR A 20 -4.97 -0.02 -9.70
N SER A 21 -5.93 -0.92 -9.91
CA SER A 21 -7.33 -0.59 -10.27
C SER A 21 -7.93 0.49 -9.36
N ASP A 22 -7.90 0.23 -8.05
CA ASP A 22 -8.36 1.16 -7.03
C ASP A 22 -7.18 1.84 -6.32
N ASN A 23 -7.33 3.14 -6.02
CA ASN A 23 -6.33 3.94 -5.30
C ASN A 23 -6.44 3.76 -3.77
N LEU A 24 -6.36 2.52 -3.28
CA LEU A 24 -6.52 2.22 -1.85
C LEU A 24 -5.20 2.30 -1.10
N VAL A 25 -5.16 3.14 -0.06
CA VAL A 25 -4.00 3.35 0.80
C VAL A 25 -3.86 2.18 1.78
N PRO A 26 -2.70 1.50 1.87
CA PRO A 26 -2.44 0.56 2.95
C PRO A 26 -2.25 1.32 4.27
N ILE A 27 -2.96 0.89 5.31
CA ILE A 27 -2.94 1.46 6.66
C ILE A 27 -2.44 0.40 7.62
N ARG A 28 -1.49 0.78 8.49
CA ARG A 28 -1.03 -0.04 9.61
C ARG A 28 -1.30 0.63 10.94
N LEU A 29 -1.80 -0.16 11.88
CA LEU A 29 -1.98 0.25 13.27
C LEU A 29 -1.05 -0.58 14.16
N ASP A 30 -0.33 0.10 15.04
CA ASP A 30 0.42 -0.51 16.13
C ASP A 30 0.34 0.43 17.35
N ILE A 31 -0.69 0.20 18.17
CA ILE A 31 -1.08 1.10 19.26
C ILE A 31 -0.96 0.35 20.57
N GLU A 32 -0.32 0.99 21.55
CA GLU A 32 -0.16 0.44 22.90
C GLU A 32 -0.62 1.49 23.94
N ILE A 33 -1.56 1.10 24.80
CA ILE A 33 -2.11 1.93 25.88
C ILE A 33 -2.21 1.07 27.13
N ASP A 34 -1.59 1.51 28.24
CA ASP A 34 -1.64 0.84 29.54
C ASP A 34 -1.30 -0.67 29.48
N GLY A 35 -0.35 -1.06 28.64
CA GLY A 35 0.09 -2.45 28.46
C GLY A 35 -0.83 -3.31 27.58
N GLN A 36 -1.98 -2.79 27.14
CA GLN A 36 -2.79 -3.41 26.10
C GLN A 36 -2.33 -2.94 24.73
N ARG A 37 -2.18 -3.87 23.78
CA ARG A 37 -1.72 -3.58 22.43
C ARG A 37 -2.73 -3.99 21.38
N PHE A 38 -2.96 -3.11 20.41
CA PHE A 38 -3.80 -3.35 19.24
C PHE A 38 -2.95 -3.18 17.98
N ARG A 39 -2.93 -4.21 17.15
CA ARG A 39 -2.24 -4.23 15.85
C ARG A 39 -3.19 -4.68 14.78
N ASP A 40 -3.20 -3.97 13.68
CA ASP A 40 -4.05 -4.28 12.53
C ASP A 40 -3.43 -3.72 11.25
N ALA A 41 -3.84 -4.26 10.10
CA ALA A 41 -3.48 -3.73 8.80
C ALA A 41 -4.65 -3.90 7.83
N PHE A 42 -4.98 -2.85 7.08
CA PHE A 42 -6.10 -2.86 6.14
C PHE A 42 -5.88 -1.81 5.05
N THR A 43 -6.79 -1.76 4.08
CA THR A 43 -6.78 -0.73 3.03
C THR A 43 -7.87 0.31 3.27
N TRP A 44 -7.60 1.56 2.90
CA TRP A 44 -8.52 2.68 3.06
C TRP A 44 -8.67 3.47 1.77
N ASN A 45 -9.89 3.89 1.44
CA ASN A 45 -10.11 4.79 0.31
C ASN A 45 -9.77 6.24 0.73
N PRO A 46 -8.74 6.88 0.15
CA PRO A 46 -8.31 8.21 0.57
C PRO A 46 -9.36 9.29 0.28
N SER A 47 -10.34 9.00 -0.57
CA SER A 47 -11.47 9.88 -0.88
C SER A 47 -12.63 9.78 0.14
N ASP A 48 -12.62 8.79 1.05
CA ASP A 48 -13.62 8.72 2.12
C ASP A 48 -13.44 9.88 3.11
N PRO A 49 -14.53 10.45 3.65
CA PRO A 49 -14.44 11.59 4.57
C PRO A 49 -13.84 11.17 5.92
N ASP A 50 -13.13 12.09 6.58
CA ASP A 50 -12.47 11.82 7.87
C ASP A 50 -13.44 11.38 8.98
N SER A 51 -14.75 11.66 8.84
CA SER A 51 -15.78 11.13 9.74
C SER A 51 -15.85 9.60 9.71
N GLU A 52 -15.60 8.96 8.58
CA GLU A 52 -15.59 7.49 8.46
C GLU A 52 -14.45 6.88 9.27
N VAL A 53 -13.30 7.55 9.38
CA VAL A 53 -12.18 7.12 10.23
C VAL A 53 -12.61 7.06 11.70
N VAL A 54 -13.33 8.08 12.16
CA VAL A 54 -13.84 8.14 13.54
C VAL A 54 -14.91 7.07 13.78
N VAL A 55 -15.78 6.83 12.80
CA VAL A 55 -16.79 5.76 12.86
C VAL A 55 -16.12 4.38 12.93
N PHE A 56 -15.11 4.13 12.09
CA PHE A 56 -14.30 2.92 12.13
C PHE A 56 -13.65 2.73 13.49
N ALA A 57 -12.93 3.73 14.00
CA ALA A 57 -12.26 3.64 15.30
C ALA A 57 -13.22 3.28 16.45
N LYS A 58 -14.41 3.91 16.49
CA LYS A 58 -15.44 3.61 17.50
C LYS A 58 -15.96 2.18 17.38
N ARG A 59 -16.21 1.70 16.15
CA ARG A 59 -16.68 0.33 15.89
C ARG A 59 -15.62 -0.70 16.29
N THR A 60 -14.37 -0.52 15.86
CA THR A 60 -13.25 -1.40 16.20
C THR A 60 -13.06 -1.53 17.71
N VAL A 61 -13.07 -0.41 18.44
CA VAL A 61 -12.95 -0.43 19.90
C VAL A 61 -14.13 -1.18 20.55
N LYS A 62 -15.35 -0.98 20.06
CA LYS A 62 -16.54 -1.67 20.56
C LYS A 62 -16.48 -3.18 20.28
N ASP A 63 -16.19 -3.57 19.04
CA ASP A 63 -16.24 -4.95 18.58
C ASP A 63 -15.13 -5.79 19.24
N LEU A 64 -13.96 -5.20 19.43
CA LEU A 64 -12.80 -5.84 20.07
C LEU A 64 -12.75 -5.63 21.59
N LYS A 65 -13.76 -4.95 22.15
CA LYS A 65 -13.86 -4.65 23.59
C LYS A 65 -12.58 -3.98 24.14
N LEU A 66 -11.99 -3.08 23.35
CA LEU A 66 -10.82 -2.32 23.75
C LEU A 66 -11.21 -1.16 24.69
N PRO A 67 -10.27 -0.63 25.49
CA PRO A 67 -10.49 0.59 26.27
C PRO A 67 -10.89 1.78 25.38
N PRO A 68 -11.81 2.65 25.83
CA PRO A 68 -12.25 3.82 25.05
C PRO A 68 -11.12 4.74 24.59
N ALA A 69 -9.99 4.76 25.32
CA ALA A 69 -8.80 5.53 24.96
C ALA A 69 -8.22 5.16 23.58
N PHE A 70 -8.46 3.93 23.08
CA PHE A 70 -8.01 3.50 21.76
C PHE A 70 -8.71 4.24 20.62
N VAL A 71 -9.92 4.78 20.81
CA VAL A 71 -10.67 5.45 19.72
C VAL A 71 -9.85 6.60 19.15
N THR A 72 -9.31 7.45 20.02
CA THR A 72 -8.52 8.62 19.62
C THR A 72 -7.22 8.19 18.95
N GLN A 73 -6.52 7.20 19.50
CA GLN A 73 -5.23 6.73 18.97
C GLN A 73 -5.39 6.05 17.60
N ILE A 74 -6.43 5.24 17.41
CA ILE A 74 -6.75 4.62 16.11
C ILE A 74 -7.06 5.71 15.09
N ALA A 75 -7.96 6.63 15.40
CA ALA A 75 -8.34 7.67 14.46
C ALA A 75 -7.15 8.56 14.06
N GLN A 76 -6.32 8.97 15.03
CA GLN A 76 -5.12 9.76 14.77
C GLN A 76 -4.12 9.02 13.89
N SER A 77 -3.84 7.74 14.19
CA SER A 77 -2.90 6.93 13.40
C SER A 77 -3.32 6.78 11.94
N ILE A 78 -4.62 6.56 11.68
CA ILE A 78 -5.16 6.50 10.32
C ILE A 78 -5.06 7.87 9.64
N GLN A 79 -5.49 8.94 10.32
CA GLN A 79 -5.46 10.29 9.77
C GLN A 79 -4.04 10.76 9.45
N THR A 80 -3.04 10.43 10.25
CA THR A 80 -1.64 10.75 9.97
C THR A 80 -1.16 10.09 8.68
N GLN A 81 -1.44 8.79 8.50
CA GLN A 81 -1.07 8.05 7.28
C GLN A 81 -1.79 8.60 6.04
N LEU A 82 -3.09 8.90 6.15
CA LEU A 82 -3.85 9.53 5.06
C LEU A 82 -3.35 10.94 4.74
N THR A 83 -2.98 11.73 5.75
CA THR A 83 -2.39 13.07 5.56
C THR A 83 -1.06 12.99 4.83
N GLU A 84 -0.22 12.04 5.21
CA GLU A 84 1.05 11.78 4.52
C GLU A 84 0.81 11.37 3.05
N PHE A 85 -0.09 10.42 2.81
CA PHE A 85 -0.47 10.01 1.46
C PHE A 85 -0.95 11.20 0.61
N ARG A 86 -1.89 12.00 1.15
CA ARG A 86 -2.46 13.19 0.49
C ARG A 86 -1.41 14.27 0.23
N SER A 87 -0.32 14.32 1.00
CA SER A 87 0.78 15.28 0.75
C SER A 87 1.46 15.07 -0.61
N TYR A 88 1.37 13.87 -1.18
CA TYR A 88 1.90 13.54 -2.50
C TYR A 88 0.89 13.76 -3.64
N GLU A 89 -0.39 14.01 -3.35
CA GLU A 89 -1.41 14.23 -4.38
C GLU A 89 -1.06 15.43 -5.29
N GLY A 90 -1.45 15.32 -6.56
CA GLY A 90 -1.15 16.32 -7.58
C GLY A 90 0.30 16.35 -8.07
N GLN A 91 1.22 15.70 -7.36
CA GLN A 91 2.61 15.53 -7.79
C GLN A 91 2.70 14.50 -8.92
N ASP A 92 3.69 14.68 -9.79
CA ASP A 92 3.91 13.75 -10.89
C ASP A 92 4.78 12.57 -10.42
N MET A 93 4.40 11.36 -10.80
CA MET A 93 5.22 10.15 -10.68
C MET A 93 5.46 9.55 -12.05
N TYR A 94 6.65 8.99 -12.25
CA TYR A 94 7.00 8.27 -13.46
C TYR A 94 6.71 6.77 -13.26
N ILE A 95 5.84 6.22 -14.09
CA ILE A 95 5.51 4.79 -14.10
C ILE A 95 6.24 4.03 -15.21
N GLY A 96 6.38 4.60 -16.41
CA GLY A 96 7.07 3.98 -17.56
C GLY A 96 6.61 2.56 -17.89
N GLU A 97 7.33 1.87 -18.79
CA GLU A 97 7.25 0.41 -18.93
C GLU A 97 8.09 -0.25 -17.82
N ARG A 98 7.71 0.00 -16.56
CA ARG A 98 8.47 -0.48 -15.40
C ARG A 98 7.78 -1.69 -14.79
N VAL A 99 8.53 -2.78 -14.75
CA VAL A 99 8.19 -3.97 -13.99
C VAL A 99 9.06 -3.99 -12.73
N VAL A 100 8.46 -4.23 -11.58
CA VAL A 100 9.15 -4.25 -10.28
C VAL A 100 9.00 -5.59 -9.59
N PRO A 101 10.02 -6.05 -8.83
CA PRO A 101 9.88 -7.22 -8.00
C PRO A 101 8.99 -6.92 -6.79
N ILE A 102 8.05 -7.81 -6.49
CA ILE A 102 7.27 -7.84 -5.25
C ILE A 102 7.67 -9.08 -4.48
N LYS A 103 8.05 -8.92 -3.21
CA LYS A 103 8.43 -10.02 -2.33
C LYS A 103 7.43 -10.20 -1.21
N LEU A 104 6.96 -11.42 -1.03
CA LEU A 104 6.14 -11.82 0.10
C LEU A 104 7.04 -12.58 1.09
N ASP A 105 7.10 -12.11 2.33
CA ASP A 105 7.62 -12.85 3.49
C ASP A 105 6.65 -12.63 4.65
N LEU A 106 5.56 -13.38 4.59
CA LEU A 106 4.40 -13.22 5.47
C LEU A 106 4.27 -14.44 6.38
N ARG A 107 3.90 -14.19 7.64
CA ARG A 107 3.36 -15.21 8.52
C ARG A 107 2.02 -14.74 9.04
N VAL A 108 0.97 -15.48 8.70
CA VAL A 108 -0.41 -15.25 9.14
C VAL A 108 -0.83 -16.52 9.87
N ASN A 109 -1.13 -16.44 11.17
CA ASN A 109 -1.47 -17.60 11.99
C ASN A 109 -0.43 -18.74 11.86
N HIS A 110 -0.83 -19.87 11.27
CA HIS A 110 0.00 -21.05 11.00
C HIS A 110 0.54 -21.12 9.56
N THR A 111 0.14 -20.19 8.70
CA THR A 111 0.52 -20.14 7.29
C THR A 111 1.72 -19.22 7.11
N ILE A 112 2.75 -19.71 6.40
CA ILE A 112 3.93 -18.93 6.02
C ILE A 112 3.95 -18.84 4.50
N ILE A 113 3.99 -17.61 3.98
CA ILE A 113 4.08 -17.34 2.55
C ILE A 113 5.44 -16.71 2.28
N LYS A 114 6.20 -17.36 1.40
CA LYS A 114 7.45 -16.83 0.86
C LYS A 114 7.41 -16.94 -0.64
N ASP A 115 7.29 -15.81 -1.30
CA ASP A 115 7.17 -15.75 -2.75
C ASP A 115 7.83 -14.48 -3.31
N HIS A 116 8.16 -14.52 -4.60
CA HIS A 116 8.75 -13.41 -5.33
C HIS A 116 8.26 -13.44 -6.78
N PHE A 117 7.53 -12.38 -7.17
CA PHE A 117 6.99 -12.23 -8.51
C PHE A 117 7.21 -10.80 -9.03
N LEU A 118 6.85 -10.59 -10.28
CA LEU A 118 6.99 -9.32 -10.98
C LEU A 118 5.63 -8.61 -11.07
N TRP A 119 5.64 -7.28 -10.92
CA TRP A 119 4.45 -6.44 -11.03
C TRP A 119 4.65 -5.31 -12.03
N GLU A 120 3.71 -5.16 -12.97
CA GLU A 120 3.73 -4.12 -14.00
C GLU A 120 3.09 -2.83 -13.49
N LEU A 121 3.85 -1.74 -13.38
CA LEU A 121 3.35 -0.47 -12.82
C LEU A 121 2.48 0.34 -13.78
N ASN A 122 2.54 0.04 -15.08
CA ASN A 122 1.71 0.68 -16.10
C ASN A 122 0.38 -0.04 -16.35
N ASN A 123 0.18 -1.23 -15.76
CA ASN A 123 -1.10 -1.91 -15.81
C ASN A 123 -2.01 -1.48 -14.65
N PHE A 124 -2.70 -0.36 -14.84
CA PHE A 124 -3.67 0.17 -13.86
C PHE A 124 -4.93 -0.68 -13.70
N GLU A 125 -5.12 -1.75 -14.46
CA GLU A 125 -6.22 -2.70 -14.25
C GLU A 125 -5.82 -3.82 -13.26
N SER A 126 -4.55 -3.87 -12.84
CA SER A 126 -4.08 -4.87 -11.88
C SER A 126 -4.70 -4.65 -10.51
N ASP A 127 -5.23 -5.72 -9.93
CA ASP A 127 -5.89 -5.72 -8.63
C ASP A 127 -5.16 -6.66 -7.64
N PRO A 128 -4.46 -6.13 -6.62
CA PRO A 128 -3.80 -6.93 -5.59
C PRO A 128 -4.74 -7.90 -4.84
N GLU A 129 -6.00 -7.51 -4.63
CA GLU A 129 -7.00 -8.35 -3.95
C GLU A 129 -7.39 -9.53 -4.83
N GLU A 130 -7.59 -9.32 -6.14
CA GLU A 130 -7.86 -10.42 -7.08
C GLU A 130 -6.66 -11.34 -7.26
N PHE A 131 -5.45 -10.79 -7.33
CA PHE A 131 -4.22 -11.57 -7.35
C PHE A 131 -4.12 -12.45 -6.10
N ALA A 132 -4.35 -11.87 -4.91
CA ALA A 132 -4.27 -12.59 -3.64
C ALA A 132 -5.37 -13.66 -3.51
N ARG A 133 -6.59 -13.43 -4.00
CA ARG A 133 -7.66 -14.45 -4.09
C ARG A 133 -7.23 -15.63 -4.96
N SER A 134 -6.72 -15.35 -6.15
CA SER A 134 -6.24 -16.38 -7.09
C SER A 134 -5.07 -17.16 -6.49
N PHE A 135 -4.10 -16.47 -5.88
CA PHE A 135 -2.98 -17.09 -5.17
C PHE A 135 -3.46 -18.05 -4.07
N CYS A 136 -4.39 -17.61 -3.20
CA CYS A 136 -4.90 -18.47 -2.13
C CYS A 136 -5.64 -19.68 -2.69
N LYS A 137 -6.44 -19.50 -3.76
CA LYS A 137 -7.16 -20.59 -4.43
C LYS A 137 -6.21 -21.63 -5.03
N ASP A 138 -5.18 -21.18 -5.75
CA ASP A 138 -4.22 -22.05 -6.43
C ASP A 138 -3.35 -22.83 -5.44
N MET A 139 -3.05 -22.22 -4.29
CA MET A 139 -2.26 -22.82 -3.21
C MET A 139 -3.11 -23.63 -2.22
N GLY A 140 -4.44 -23.67 -2.36
CA GLY A 140 -5.34 -24.35 -1.43
C GLY A 140 -5.34 -23.74 -0.02
N ILE A 141 -5.14 -22.42 0.10
CA ILE A 141 -5.13 -21.70 1.37
C ILE A 141 -6.57 -21.30 1.72
N GLU A 142 -7.10 -21.87 2.80
CA GLU A 142 -8.47 -21.62 3.27
C GLU A 142 -8.56 -20.57 4.38
N ASP A 143 -7.43 -20.20 5.02
CA ASP A 143 -7.42 -19.20 6.09
C ASP A 143 -7.81 -17.82 5.52
N PRO A 144 -8.96 -17.24 5.94
CA PRO A 144 -9.51 -16.02 5.35
C PRO A 144 -8.64 -14.78 5.63
N GLU A 145 -7.72 -14.87 6.58
CA GLU A 145 -6.82 -13.79 6.98
C GLU A 145 -5.63 -13.65 6.00
N VAL A 146 -5.35 -14.70 5.22
CA VAL A 146 -4.16 -14.78 4.38
C VAL A 146 -4.29 -13.93 3.12
N GLY A 147 -5.42 -14.00 2.42
CA GLY A 147 -5.67 -13.17 1.24
C GLY A 147 -5.47 -11.68 1.52
N PRO A 148 -6.17 -11.10 2.52
CA PRO A 148 -5.99 -9.72 2.96
C PRO A 148 -4.53 -9.36 3.24
N ALA A 149 -3.82 -10.21 3.98
CA ALA A 149 -2.41 -10.00 4.29
C ALA A 149 -1.52 -9.91 3.03
N ILE A 150 -1.78 -10.74 2.01
CA ILE A 150 -1.06 -10.69 0.74
C ILE A 150 -1.32 -9.37 0.02
N ALA A 151 -2.59 -8.98 -0.18
CA ALA A 151 -2.91 -7.76 -0.94
C ALA A 151 -2.36 -6.50 -0.25
N ILE A 152 -2.44 -6.44 1.08
CA ILE A 152 -1.85 -5.34 1.86
C ILE A 152 -0.34 -5.28 1.62
N ALA A 153 0.37 -6.42 1.71
CA ALA A 153 1.82 -6.46 1.50
C ALA A 153 2.23 -6.04 0.08
N ILE A 154 1.42 -6.35 -0.94
CA ILE A 154 1.61 -5.86 -2.31
C ILE A 154 1.39 -4.34 -2.36
N ARG A 155 0.26 -3.85 -1.83
CA ARG A 155 -0.08 -2.42 -1.84
C ARG A 155 0.94 -1.56 -1.10
N GLU A 156 1.53 -2.06 -0.01
CA GLU A 156 2.61 -1.39 0.72
C GLU A 156 3.85 -1.19 -0.13
N GLN A 157 4.34 -2.25 -0.77
CA GLN A 157 5.49 -2.15 -1.68
C GLN A 157 5.20 -1.21 -2.85
N LEU A 158 3.99 -1.25 -3.42
CA LEU A 158 3.59 -0.34 -4.51
C LEU A 158 3.51 1.12 -4.04
N TYR A 159 3.01 1.38 -2.84
CA TYR A 159 2.98 2.72 -2.24
C TYR A 159 4.39 3.28 -2.05
N GLU A 160 5.31 2.50 -1.48
CA GLU A 160 6.71 2.91 -1.32
C GLU A 160 7.38 3.24 -2.66
N ILE A 161 7.15 2.41 -3.68
CA ILE A 161 7.67 2.62 -5.04
C ILE A 161 7.10 3.91 -5.66
N ALA A 162 5.81 4.19 -5.45
CA ALA A 162 5.16 5.41 -5.93
C ALA A 162 5.76 6.66 -5.26
N VAL A 163 5.91 6.64 -3.93
CA VAL A 163 6.52 7.74 -3.16
C VAL A 163 7.95 8.00 -3.62
N GLN A 164 8.75 6.94 -3.81
CA GLN A 164 10.12 7.05 -4.30
C GLN A 164 10.20 7.64 -5.72
N SER A 165 9.22 7.33 -6.58
CA SER A 165 9.14 7.89 -7.93
C SER A 165 8.95 9.42 -7.87
N VAL A 166 8.10 9.89 -6.97
CA VAL A 166 7.87 11.33 -6.74
C VAL A 166 9.11 12.03 -6.17
N THR A 167 9.75 11.46 -5.14
CA THR A 167 10.93 12.07 -4.51
C THR A 167 12.12 12.14 -5.47
N SER A 168 12.36 11.07 -6.25
CA SER A 168 13.42 11.03 -7.27
C SER A 168 13.18 12.06 -8.38
N ALA A 169 11.93 12.27 -8.79
CA ALA A 169 11.58 13.29 -9.76
C ALA A 169 11.89 14.71 -9.24
N LYS A 170 11.63 15.00 -7.97
CA LYS A 170 12.00 16.29 -7.34
C LYS A 170 13.51 16.51 -7.32
N GLU A 171 14.28 15.50 -6.93
CA GLU A 171 15.75 15.58 -6.87
C GLU A 171 16.36 15.82 -8.25
N SER A 172 15.86 15.16 -9.30
CA SER A 172 16.34 15.36 -10.68
C SER A 172 16.11 16.79 -11.20
N ARG A 173 15.03 17.45 -10.78
CA ARG A 173 14.73 18.85 -11.13
C ARG A 173 15.67 19.82 -10.40
N LEU A 174 16.06 19.52 -9.16
CA LEU A 174 17.00 20.32 -8.37
C LEU A 174 18.47 20.08 -8.77
N SER A 175 18.82 18.87 -9.23
CA SER A 175 20.18 18.44 -9.60
C SER A 175 20.66 18.97 -10.96
N LYS A 176 19.87 19.81 -11.66
CA LYS A 176 20.37 20.57 -12.84
C LYS A 176 21.52 21.56 -12.52
N LYS A 177 22.03 21.56 -11.27
CA LYS A 177 23.33 22.11 -10.88
C LYS A 177 24.25 21.02 -10.31
N GLY A 178 24.77 20.11 -11.14
CA GLY A 178 25.84 19.19 -10.73
C GLY A 178 25.87 17.89 -11.54
N ARG A 179 27.08 17.44 -11.91
CA ARG A 179 27.34 16.37 -12.89
C ARG A 179 27.06 14.95 -12.38
N ARG A 180 26.65 14.09 -13.34
CA ARG A 180 26.84 12.63 -13.49
C ARG A 180 26.67 11.75 -12.23
N ALA A 181 25.58 10.99 -12.19
CA ALA A 181 25.53 9.71 -11.49
C ALA A 181 24.72 8.71 -12.34
N GLY A 182 25.42 7.97 -13.20
CA GLY A 182 24.91 6.72 -13.74
C GLY A 182 24.99 5.65 -12.66
N GLU A 183 23.99 4.78 -12.64
CA GLU A 183 24.01 3.46 -12.01
C GLU A 183 24.22 3.41 -10.49
N ILE A 184 23.30 4.01 -9.73
CA ILE A 184 23.07 3.65 -8.32
C ILE A 184 21.56 3.63 -8.08
N PHE A 185 20.82 2.71 -8.72
CA PHE A 185 19.38 2.58 -8.45
C PHE A 185 18.91 1.16 -8.13
N SER A 186 19.80 0.17 -8.13
CA SER A 186 19.43 -1.25 -7.90
C SER A 186 19.60 -1.71 -6.45
N ALA A 187 20.29 -0.96 -5.57
CA ALA A 187 20.70 -1.47 -4.26
C ALA A 187 19.81 -1.08 -3.06
N ARG A 188 18.78 -0.24 -3.22
CA ARG A 188 17.83 0.09 -2.13
C ARG A 188 16.56 -0.77 -2.10
N TYR A 189 16.42 -1.74 -3.03
CA TYR A 189 15.24 -2.60 -3.13
C TYR A 189 15.09 -3.63 -1.99
N PHE A 190 16.00 -3.71 -1.02
CA PHE A 190 16.05 -4.85 -0.10
C PHE A 190 16.27 -4.60 1.40
N ASN A 191 16.24 -3.35 1.88
CA ASN A 191 16.54 -3.08 3.30
C ASN A 191 15.41 -2.45 4.11
N ILE A 192 14.18 -2.92 3.88
CA ILE A 192 13.23 -2.97 4.98
C ILE A 192 12.78 -4.41 5.06
N GLY A 193 13.48 -5.17 5.91
CA GLY A 193 13.06 -6.49 6.32
C GLY A 193 11.77 -6.37 7.12
N PHE A 194 10.65 -6.14 6.44
CA PHE A 194 9.34 -6.38 7.02
C PHE A 194 9.14 -7.88 7.03
N LYS A 195 9.65 -8.52 8.08
CA LYS A 195 9.07 -9.76 8.56
C LYS A 195 7.65 -9.39 8.99
N LEU A 196 6.69 -9.45 8.08
CA LEU A 196 5.29 -9.31 8.44
C LEU A 196 4.94 -10.55 9.26
N LEU A 197 5.04 -10.42 10.58
CA LEU A 197 4.10 -11.10 11.43
C LEU A 197 2.77 -10.38 11.16
N CYS A 198 2.03 -10.84 10.16
CA CYS A 198 0.66 -10.42 9.95
C CYS A 198 -0.13 -11.02 11.11
N TYR A 199 -0.45 -10.15 12.05
CA TYR A 199 -1.33 -10.45 13.17
C TYR A 199 -2.77 -10.49 12.66
N PRO A 200 -3.65 -11.27 13.30
CA PRO A 200 -4.96 -11.56 12.75
C PRO A 200 -5.74 -10.28 12.47
N PHE A 201 -6.22 -10.17 11.24
CA PHE A 201 -7.05 -9.13 10.68
C PHE A 201 -8.44 -9.19 11.34
N HIS A 202 -8.55 -8.48 12.47
CA HIS A 202 -9.77 -8.42 13.26
C HIS A 202 -10.71 -7.34 12.72
N LEU A 203 -11.39 -7.63 11.61
CA LEU A 203 -12.42 -6.73 11.11
C LEU A 203 -13.61 -6.66 12.07
N GLY A 204 -13.76 -5.51 12.72
CA GLY A 204 -15.05 -4.98 13.13
C GLY A 204 -15.93 -4.70 11.90
N ASN A 205 -16.59 -5.76 11.42
CA ASN A 205 -17.77 -5.79 10.54
C ASN A 205 -17.98 -4.63 9.51
N LYS A 206 -16.97 -4.24 8.72
CA LYS A 206 -17.16 -3.63 7.39
C LYS A 206 -17.34 -4.73 6.31
N LYS A 207 -18.14 -5.75 6.61
CA LYS A 207 -18.37 -6.90 5.71
C LYS A 207 -19.01 -6.56 4.36
N ASN A 208 -19.52 -5.35 4.16
CA ASN A 208 -20.30 -5.01 2.95
C ASN A 208 -19.64 -3.95 2.07
N GLU A 209 -18.49 -3.39 2.46
CA GLU A 209 -17.82 -2.30 1.73
C GLU A 209 -16.33 -2.56 1.46
N HIS A 210 -15.73 -3.55 2.12
CA HIS A 210 -14.34 -3.93 1.82
C HIS A 210 -14.23 -4.64 0.46
N PRO A 211 -13.16 -4.39 -0.32
CA PRO A 211 -12.91 -5.05 -1.61
C PRO A 211 -12.90 -6.59 -1.52
N TRP A 212 -12.60 -7.11 -0.33
CA TRP A 212 -12.60 -8.54 -0.01
C TRP A 212 -13.98 -9.19 0.04
N ASN A 213 -15.05 -8.41 0.23
CA ASN A 213 -16.42 -8.92 0.28
C ASN A 213 -17.19 -8.67 -1.03
N ARG A 214 -16.51 -8.15 -2.06
CA ARG A 214 -17.05 -7.94 -3.41
C ARG A 214 -16.73 -9.12 -4.31
#